data_AF-A0A382RIX1-F1
#
_entry.id   AF-A0A382RIX1-F1
#
_cell.length_a   1.000
_cell.length_b   1.000
_cell.length_c   1.000
_cell.angle_alpha   90.00
_cell.angle_beta   90.00
_cell.angle_gamma   90.00
#
_symmetry.space_group_name_H-M   'P 1'
#
loop_
_entity.id
_entity.type
_entity.pdbx_description
1 polymer ?
#
loop_
_entity_poly.entity_id
_entity_poly.type
_entity_poly.pdbx_seq_one_letter_code
_entity_poly.pdbx_strand_id
1 'polypeptide(L)' 'MVQGGRSEDVSNTNDTVSLQDIPEGSKVRLRSGAIAEVTANPRDGGWLFIRFLEHPDDPSKVGEDDMAFCTDVLAIV' A
#
# COMPACT_ATOMS: atom_id res chain seq x y z
N MET A 1 -48.05 7.69 5.34
CA MET A 1 -46.84 8.03 6.13
C MET A 1 -45.78 6.99 5.83
N VAL A 2 -44.84 7.31 4.95
CA VAL A 2 -43.38 7.12 5.11
C VAL A 2 -42.72 7.66 3.84
N GLN A 3 -42.20 8.88 3.93
CA GLN A 3 -41.15 9.39 3.05
C GLN A 3 -40.02 9.81 3.98
N GLY A 4 -38.78 9.58 3.54
CA GLY A 4 -37.61 10.25 4.10
C GLY A 4 -36.62 9.30 4.74
N GLY A 5 -35.38 9.38 4.26
CA GLY A 5 -34.26 8.70 4.88
C GLY A 5 -33.07 8.44 3.96
N ARG A 6 -32.77 9.33 3.01
CA ARG A 6 -31.44 9.39 2.41
C ARG A 6 -30.54 10.14 3.38
N SER A 7 -29.83 9.43 4.24
CA SER A 7 -28.60 9.90 4.89
C SER A 7 -28.09 8.77 5.77
N GLU A 8 -26.88 8.29 5.53
CA GLU A 8 -25.90 7.95 6.57
C GLU A 8 -24.60 7.59 5.85
N ASP A 9 -23.81 8.64 5.63
CA ASP A 9 -22.38 8.69 5.96
C ASP A 9 -21.75 7.31 6.22
N VAL A 10 -21.19 6.71 5.18
CA VAL A 10 -20.00 5.88 5.40
C VAL A 10 -18.81 6.80 5.25
N SER A 11 -18.47 7.48 6.34
CA SER A 11 -17.07 7.77 6.66
C SER A 11 -16.27 6.52 6.29
N ASN A 12 -15.55 6.55 5.18
CA ASN A 12 -14.65 5.46 4.82
C ASN A 12 -13.42 5.59 5.72
N THR A 13 -13.58 5.29 7.01
CA THR A 13 -12.55 5.22 8.05
C THR A 13 -11.61 4.02 7.82
N ASN A 14 -11.47 3.57 6.58
CA ASN A 14 -10.74 2.37 6.21
C ASN A 14 -10.13 2.55 4.82
N ASP A 15 -9.40 3.65 4.59
CA ASP A 15 -8.36 3.70 3.56
C ASP A 15 -7.14 2.84 3.98
N THR A 16 -7.40 1.69 4.62
CA THR A 16 -6.42 0.63 4.75
C THR A 16 -6.35 0.02 3.37
N VAL A 17 -5.35 0.43 2.60
CA VAL A 17 -5.01 -0.24 1.35
C VAL A 17 -4.95 -1.74 1.62
N SER A 18 -5.87 -2.49 1.02
CA SER A 18 -5.91 -3.94 1.15
C SER A 18 -4.72 -4.53 0.41
N LEU A 19 -3.61 -4.74 1.13
CA LEU A 19 -2.38 -5.28 0.55
C LEU A 19 -2.59 -6.64 -0.10
N GLN A 20 -3.61 -7.39 0.32
CA GLN A 20 -3.99 -8.68 -0.23
C GLN A 20 -4.42 -8.60 -1.71
N ASP A 21 -4.95 -7.47 -2.15
CA ASP A 21 -5.43 -7.26 -3.52
C ASP A 21 -4.39 -6.59 -4.42
N ILE A 22 -3.20 -6.27 -3.89
CA ILE A 22 -2.16 -5.59 -4.66
C ILE A 22 -1.53 -6.57 -5.66
N PRO A 23 -1.63 -6.30 -6.98
CA PRO A 23 -0.97 -7.13 -7.96
C PRO A 23 0.55 -6.92 -7.94
N GLU A 24 1.27 -7.99 -8.26
CA GLU A 24 2.71 -7.94 -8.53
C GLU A 24 2.97 -6.98 -9.70
N GLY A 25 4.03 -6.19 -9.60
CA GLY A 25 4.35 -5.07 -10.47
C GLY A 25 3.71 -3.73 -10.07
N SER A 26 2.86 -3.71 -9.04
CA SER A 26 2.31 -2.45 -8.51
C SER A 26 3.37 -1.65 -7.78
N LYS A 27 3.30 -0.33 -7.84
CA LYS A 27 4.19 0.53 -7.07
C LYS A 27 3.49 0.95 -5.79
N VAL A 28 4.21 0.83 -4.68
CA VAL A 28 3.76 1.24 -3.36
C VAL A 28 4.67 2.33 -2.85
N ARG A 29 4.06 3.30 -2.19
CA ARG A 29 4.76 4.36 -1.48
C ARG A 29 4.87 3.98 -0.01
N LEU A 30 6.10 3.96 0.46
CA LEU A 30 6.47 3.66 1.84
C LEU A 30 6.39 4.91 2.72
N ARG A 31 6.35 4.69 4.03
CA ARG A 31 6.27 5.75 5.04
C ARG A 31 7.51 6.62 5.04
N SER A 32 8.66 6.02 4.76
CA SER A 32 9.94 6.71 4.55
C SER A 32 9.93 7.63 3.33
N GLY A 33 8.88 7.59 2.48
CA GLY A 33 8.83 8.32 1.22
C GLY A 33 9.52 7.60 0.06
N ALA A 34 10.13 6.45 0.32
CA ALA A 34 10.62 5.54 -0.70
C ALA A 34 9.46 4.98 -1.54
N ILE A 35 9.74 4.72 -2.82
CA ILE A 35 8.82 4.09 -3.76
C ILE A 35 9.41 2.73 -4.07
N ALA A 36 8.58 1.70 -3.98
CA ALA A 36 9.01 0.34 -4.26
C ALA A 36 7.96 -0.39 -5.10
N GLU A 37 8.41 -1.32 -5.94
CA GLU A 37 7.56 -2.15 -6.79
C GLU A 37 7.32 -3.49 -6.12
N VAL A 38 6.07 -3.93 -6.01
CA VAL A 38 5.71 -5.22 -5.45
C VAL A 38 6.21 -6.32 -6.37
N THR A 39 7.22 -7.08 -5.97
CA THR A 39 7.76 -8.20 -6.76
C THR A 39 6.97 -9.48 -6.54
N ALA A 40 6.46 -9.67 -5.32
CA ALA A 40 5.61 -10.80 -4.98
C ALA A 40 4.65 -10.47 -3.83
N ASN A 41 3.43 -11.00 -3.90
CA ASN A 41 2.42 -10.80 -2.86
C ASN A 41 1.93 -12.14 -2.30
N PRO A 42 2.25 -12.51 -1.04
CA PRO A 42 1.71 -13.72 -0.41
C PRO A 42 0.20 -13.64 -0.10
N ARG A 43 -0.41 -12.45 -0.25
CA ARG A 43 -1.82 -12.14 0.04
C ARG A 43 -2.24 -12.41 1.48
N ASP A 44 -1.27 -12.42 2.38
CA ASP A 44 -1.47 -12.57 3.82
C ASP A 44 -2.04 -11.27 4.43
N GLY A 45 -1.64 -10.12 3.88
CA GLY A 45 -2.06 -8.79 4.35
C GLY A 45 -1.16 -8.22 5.45
N GLY A 46 -0.16 -8.96 5.93
CA GLY A 46 0.87 -8.45 6.82
C GLY A 46 2.06 -7.78 6.10
N TRP A 47 2.49 -8.34 4.97
CA TRP A 47 3.72 -7.94 4.30
C TRP A 47 3.71 -8.25 2.79
N LEU A 48 4.57 -7.56 2.05
CA LEU A 48 4.77 -7.70 0.61
C LEU A 48 6.26 -7.77 0.29
N PHE A 49 6.62 -8.56 -0.71
CA PHE A 49 7.95 -8.44 -1.31
C PHE A 49 7.92 -7.26 -2.26
N ILE A 50 8.86 -6.35 -2.06
CA ILE A 50 9.01 -5.15 -2.87
C ILE A 50 10.44 -5.07 -3.41
N ARG A 51 10.64 -4.26 -4.44
CA ARG A 51 11.95 -3.84 -4.92
C ARG A 51 12.00 -2.34 -4.94
N PHE A 52 12.95 -1.73 -4.25
CA PHE A 52 13.04 -0.28 -4.19
C PHE A 52 13.27 0.29 -5.59
N LEU A 53 12.42 1.22 -6.01
CA LEU A 53 12.58 2.00 -7.23
C LEU A 53 13.16 3.38 -6.92
N GLU A 54 12.80 3.96 -5.78
CA GLU A 54 13.29 5.24 -5.32
C GLU A 54 13.45 5.19 -3.79
N HIS A 55 14.59 5.64 -3.28
CA HIS A 55 14.82 5.74 -1.84
C HIS A 55 15.56 7.05 -1.54
N PRO A 56 14.84 8.15 -1.20
CA PRO A 56 15.44 9.47 -1.08
C PRO A 56 16.50 9.56 0.03
N ASP A 57 16.32 8.80 1.11
CA ASP A 57 17.28 8.75 2.22
C ASP A 57 18.48 7.83 1.97
N ASP A 58 18.38 6.90 1.01
CA ASP A 58 19.40 5.87 0.77
C ASP A 58 19.33 5.34 -0.67
N PRO A 59 19.84 6.11 -1.65
CA PRO A 59 19.72 5.75 -3.07
C PRO A 59 20.48 4.48 -3.44
N SER A 60 21.37 3.96 -2.58
CA SER A 60 22.07 2.69 -2.79
C SER A 60 21.12 1.49 -2.73
N LYS A 61 19.98 1.66 -2.05
CA LYS A 61 18.93 0.64 -1.94
C LYS A 61 18.10 0.48 -3.21
N VAL A 62 18.13 1.46 -4.11
CA VAL A 62 17.38 1.39 -5.37
C VAL A 62 17.85 0.20 -6.20
N GLY A 63 16.94 -0.71 -6.51
CA GLY A 63 17.19 -1.95 -7.23
C GLY A 63 17.33 -3.19 -6.33
N GLU A 64 17.44 -3.04 -5.01
CA GLU A 64 17.41 -4.16 -4.06
C GLU A 64 15.97 -4.60 -3.77
N ASP A 65 15.78 -5.91 -3.61
CA ASP A 65 14.57 -6.51 -3.05
C ASP A 65 14.54 -6.35 -1.52
N ASP A 66 13.36 -6.05 -0.99
CA ASP A 66 13.13 -5.84 0.43
C ASP A 66 11.69 -6.23 0.79
N MET A 67 11.34 -6.13 2.08
CA MET A 67 10.07 -6.58 2.60
C MET A 67 9.31 -5.40 3.22
N ALA A 68 8.25 -4.97 2.53
CA ALA A 68 7.40 -3.90 3.02
C ALA A 68 6.31 -4.45 3.93
N PHE A 69 6.24 -3.92 5.14
CA PHE A 69 5.13 -4.21 6.05
C PHE A 69 3.91 -3.38 5.73
N CYS A 70 2.74 -3.91 6.09
CA CYS A 70 1.47 -3.22 5.92
C CYS A 70 1.40 -1.85 6.59
N THR A 71 2.11 -1.69 7.69
CA THR A 71 2.20 -0.45 8.47
C THR A 71 3.07 0.62 7.81
N ASP A 72 3.94 0.19 6.90
CA ASP A 72 4.87 1.07 6.19
C ASP A 72 4.32 1.51 4.83
N VAL A 73 3.52 0.67 4.17
CA VAL A 73 2.82 1.06 2.94
C VAL A 73 1.77 2.12 3.24
N LEU A 74 1.96 3.32 2.70
CA LEU A 74 1.02 4.42 2.82
C LEU A 74 -0.05 4.39 1.72
N ALA A 75 0.34 4.09 0.49
CA ALA A 75 -0.54 4.10 -0.67
C ALA A 75 0.06 3.33 -1.84
N ILE A 76 -0.78 2.95 -2.80
CA ILE A 76 -0.36 2.51 -4.14
C ILE A 76 -0.22 3.76 -5.02
N VAL A 77 0.80 3.79 -5.87
CA VAL A 77 1.14 4.90 -6.79
C VAL A 77 1.12 4.48 -8.25
#